data_AF-A0A3S7MAX5-F1
#
_entry.id   AF-A0A3S7MAX5-F1
#
_cell.length_a   1.000
_cell.length_b   1.000
_cell.length_c   1.000
_cell.angle_alpha   90.00
_cell.angle_beta   90.00
_cell.angle_gamma   90.00
#
_symmetry.space_group_name_H-M   'P 1'
#
loop_
_entity.id
_entity.type
_entity.pdbx_description
1 polymer ?
#
loop_
_entity_poly.entity_id
_entity_poly.type
_entity_poly.pdbx_seq_one_letter_code
_entity_poly.pdbx_strand_id
1 'polypeptide(L)' 'MQTRDNLERMVVIKAFIAVRGLGLRQGGVSEETQNDSYEKILTPTEWKLLWVKLEGKPLPAQALTLKWA' A
#
# COMPACT_ATOMS: atom_id res chain seq x y z
N MET A 1 -25.92 11.47 -2.26
CA MET A 1 -24.51 11.01 -2.14
C MET A 1 -24.09 10.82 -0.68
N GLN A 2 -24.44 11.71 0.26
CA GLN A 2 -24.20 11.56 1.71
C GLN A 2 -25.36 10.89 2.47
N THR A 3 -25.70 9.65 2.14
CA THR A 3 -26.64 8.85 2.96
C THR A 3 -25.87 8.14 4.08
N ARG A 4 -26.54 7.81 5.20
CA ARG A 4 -25.93 7.03 6.31
C ARG A 4 -25.26 5.76 5.82
N ASP A 5 -25.95 5.04 4.93
CA ASP A 5 -25.49 3.82 4.29
C ASP A 5 -24.20 4.03 3.46
N ASN A 6 -24.10 5.13 2.71
CA ASN A 6 -22.88 5.46 1.98
C ASN A 6 -21.72 5.87 2.90
N LEU A 7 -22.02 6.53 4.03
CA LEU A 7 -21.02 6.88 5.03
C LEU A 7 -20.46 5.63 5.72
N GLU A 8 -21.32 4.68 6.07
CA GLU A 8 -20.93 3.41 6.68
C GLU A 8 -20.02 2.61 5.74
N ARG A 9 -20.39 2.47 4.47
CA ARG A 9 -19.52 1.85 3.45
C ARG A 9 -18.17 2.55 3.34
N MET A 10 -18.17 3.89 3.38
CA MET A 10 -16.94 4.67 3.28
C MET A 10 -16.03 4.48 4.50
N VAL A 11 -16.59 4.39 5.71
CA VAL A 11 -15.82 4.12 6.94
C VAL A 11 -15.16 2.75 6.86
N VAL A 12 -15.87 1.73 6.40
CA VAL A 12 -15.31 0.38 6.21
C VAL A 12 -14.13 0.42 5.23
N ILE A 13 -14.29 1.07 4.08
CA ILE A 13 -13.20 1.23 3.10
C ILE A 13 -11.99 1.94 3.72
N LYS A 14 -12.21 3.03 4.47
CA LYS A 14 -11.14 3.78 5.14
C LYS A 14 -10.41 2.94 6.19
N ALA A 15 -11.10 2.06 6.91
CA ALA A 15 -10.48 1.17 7.89
C ALA A 15 -9.48 0.21 7.22
N PHE A 16 -9.86 -0.41 6.10
CA PHE A 16 -8.94 -1.29 5.36
C PHE A 16 -7.74 -0.53 4.78
N ILE A 17 -7.92 0.70 4.30
CA ILE A 17 -6.82 1.56 3.86
C ILE A 17 -5.87 1.88 5.03
N ALA A 18 -6.41 2.21 6.20
CA ALA A 18 -5.61 2.49 7.39
C ALA A 18 -4.78 1.27 7.84
N VAL A 19 -5.34 0.06 7.80
CA VAL A 19 -4.62 -1.19 8.10
C VAL A 19 -3.48 -1.43 7.11
N ARG A 20 -3.71 -1.25 5.80
CA ARG A 20 -2.63 -1.35 4.80
C ARG A 20 -1.55 -0.29 5.02
N GLY A 21 -1.93 0.95 5.35
CA GLY A 21 -0.98 2.02 5.70
C GLY A 21 -0.15 1.71 6.94
N LEU A 22 -0.75 1.08 7.96
CA LEU A 22 -0.04 0.62 9.15
C LEU A 22 0.95 -0.51 8.80
N GLY A 23 0.53 -1.46 7.96
CA GLY A 23 1.39 -2.54 7.48
C GLY A 23 2.61 -2.03 6.71
N LEU A 24 2.46 -1.00 5.88
CA LEU A 24 3.58 -0.35 5.20
C LEU A 24 4.57 0.27 6.22
N ARG A 25 4.06 0.99 7.23
CA ARG A 25 4.92 1.56 8.29
C ARG A 25 5.66 0.50 9.09
N GLN A 26 5.01 -0.60 9.47
CA GLN A 26 5.66 -1.67 10.23
C GLN A 26 6.64 -2.47 9.36
N GLY A 27 6.24 -2.80 8.13
CA GLY A 27 7.08 -3.51 7.17
C GLY A 27 8.33 -2.75 6.76
N GLY A 28 8.29 -1.41 6.72
CA GLY A 28 9.47 -0.58 6.47
C GLY A 28 10.40 -0.44 7.68
N VAL A 29 9.90 -0.65 8.92
CA VAL A 29 10.67 -0.41 10.15
C VAL A 29 11.30 -1.69 10.71
N SER A 30 10.63 -2.83 10.62
CA SER A 30 11.14 -4.11 11.17
C SER A 30 12.17 -4.75 10.25
N GLU A 31 13.41 -4.99 10.74
CA GLU A 31 14.50 -5.59 9.97
C GLU A 31 14.14 -6.97 9.37
N GLU A 32 13.27 -7.73 10.04
CA GLU A 32 12.80 -9.04 9.59
C GLU A 32 11.83 -8.96 8.39
N THR A 33 11.04 -7.89 8.28
CA THR A 33 9.98 -7.75 7.25
C THR A 33 10.33 -6.73 6.17
N GLN A 34 11.41 -5.95 6.32
CA GLN A 34 11.91 -5.03 5.29
C GLN A 34 12.23 -5.68 3.96
N ASN A 35 12.62 -6.95 3.98
CA ASN A 35 12.93 -7.72 2.77
C ASN A 35 11.70 -8.40 2.16
N ASP A 36 10.54 -8.31 2.80
CA ASP A 36 9.30 -8.84 2.24
C ASP A 36 8.89 -8.04 1.00
N SER A 37 8.30 -8.74 0.04
CA SER A 37 7.73 -8.13 -1.16
C SER A 37 6.56 -7.22 -0.81
N TYR A 38 6.49 -6.06 -1.47
CA TYR A 38 5.35 -5.13 -1.44
C TYR A 38 4.01 -5.81 -1.75
N GLU A 39 4.05 -6.94 -2.47
CA GLU A 39 2.89 -7.73 -2.86
C GLU A 39 2.15 -8.37 -1.66
N LYS A 40 2.76 -8.41 -0.47
CA LYS A 40 2.07 -8.79 0.78
C LYS A 40 1.03 -7.76 1.21
N ILE A 41 1.17 -6.49 0.83
CA ILE A 41 0.36 -5.37 1.35
C ILE A 41 -0.41 -4.66 0.22
N LEU A 42 0.24 -4.46 -0.92
CA LEU A 42 -0.33 -3.83 -2.11
C LEU A 42 -0.45 -4.84 -3.24
N THR A 43 -1.51 -4.75 -4.01
CA THR A 43 -1.63 -5.49 -5.27
C THR A 43 -0.58 -5.01 -6.29
N PRO A 44 -0.27 -5.82 -7.31
CA PRO A 44 0.70 -5.45 -8.34
C PRO A 44 0.39 -4.12 -9.03
N THR A 45 -0.89 -3.80 -9.23
CA THR A 45 -1.30 -2.54 -9.86
C THR A 45 -1.06 -1.35 -8.94
N GLU A 46 -1.33 -1.50 -7.63
CA GLU A 46 -1.22 -0.42 -6.65
C GLU A 46 0.23 0.04 -6.45
N TRP A 47 1.19 -0.89 -6.25
CA TRP A 47 2.58 -0.50 -6.04
C TRP A 47 3.24 0.03 -7.31
N LYS A 48 2.90 -0.53 -8.49
CA LYS A 48 3.37 -0.03 -9.79
C LYS A 48 2.87 1.39 -10.05
N LEU A 49 1.60 1.66 -9.71
CA LEU A 49 1.04 3.01 -9.80
C LEU A 49 1.74 3.98 -8.84
N LEU A 50 2.03 3.54 -7.61
CA LEU A 50 2.77 4.33 -6.62
C LEU A 50 4.16 4.71 -7.16
N TRP A 51 4.87 3.74 -7.74
CA TRP A 51 6.19 3.94 -8.33
C TRP A 51 6.17 4.97 -9.46
N VAL A 52 5.27 4.79 -10.44
CA VAL A 52 5.15 5.72 -11.58
C VAL A 52 4.78 7.13 -11.09
N LYS A 53 3.98 7.24 -10.03
CA LYS A 53 3.59 8.54 -9.45
C LYS A 53 4.69 9.23 -8.66
N LEU A 54 5.50 8.49 -7.90
CA LEU A 54 6.53 9.05 -7.02
C LEU A 54 7.87 9.25 -7.75
N GLU A 55 8.32 8.22 -8.49
CA GLU A 55 9.65 8.22 -9.11
C GLU A 55 9.63 8.75 -10.54
N GLY A 56 8.52 8.63 -11.26
CA GLY A 56 8.44 8.99 -12.69
C GLY A 56 9.37 8.16 -13.59
N LYS A 57 9.91 7.05 -13.08
CA LYS A 57 10.87 6.15 -13.74
C LYS A 57 10.17 4.95 -14.37
N PRO A 58 10.81 4.27 -15.34
CA PRO A 58 10.33 2.98 -15.82
C PRO A 58 10.20 1.98 -14.66
N LEU A 59 9.26 1.05 -14.81
CA LEU A 59 8.97 0.05 -13.79
C LEU A 59 10.17 -0.89 -13.59
N PRO A 60 10.53 -1.21 -12.33
CA PRO A 60 11.57 -2.18 -12.06
C PRO A 60 11.15 -3.58 -12.51
N ALA A 61 12.14 -4.39 -12.90
CA ALA A 61 11.92 -5.77 -13.35
C ALA A 61 11.48 -6.72 -12.22
N GLN A 62 11.81 -6.38 -10.96
CA GLN A 62 11.48 -7.15 -9.77
C GLN A 62 10.59 -6.33 -8.83
N ALA A 63 9.72 -7.00 -8.09
CA ALA A 63 8.85 -6.37 -7.11
C ALA A 63 9.70 -5.70 -6.01
N LEU A 64 9.30 -4.49 -5.61
CA LEU A 64 9.97 -3.74 -4.55
C LEU A 64 9.78 -4.43 -3.20
N THR A 65 10.74 -4.24 -2.30
CA THR A 65 10.60 -4.68 -0.92
C THR A 65 10.00 -3.58 -0.05
N LEU A 66 9.44 -3.96 1.10
CA LEU A 66 8.81 -3.01 2.03
C LEU A 66 9.75 -1.92 2.54
N LYS A 67 11.07 -2.10 2.40
CA LYS A 67 12.09 -1.09 2.69
C LYS A 67 11.98 0.22 1.87
N TRP A 68 11.26 0.21 0.73
CA TRP A 68 11.03 1.42 -0.06
C TRP A 68 9.91 2.33 0.51
N ALA A 69 9.02 1.78 1.35
CA ALA A 69 7.91 2.50 1.99
C ALA A 69 8.41 3.52 3.04
#